data_AF-A0A841H1Z4-F1
#
_entry.id   AF-A0A841H1Z4-F1
#
_cell.length_a   1.000
_cell.length_b   1.000
_cell.length_c   1.000
_cell.angle_alpha   90.00
_cell.angle_beta   90.00
_cell.angle_gamma   90.00
#
_symmetry.space_group_name_H-M   'P 1'
#
loop_
_entity.id
_entity.type
_entity.pdbx_description
1 polymer ?
#
loop_
_entity_poly.entity_id
_entity_poly.type
_entity_poly.pdbx_seq_one_letter_code
_entity_poly.pdbx_strand_id
1 'polypeptide(L)'
;MESDLETEWLIMLFDDKLRLAWIRGESPVAFTISERRYEESGHGDLTTFYDRLEDRFGRIAGIRVHPVGKTAGFLRNISTFPYVSRSLDDVGVDIYFRSEANHLECTHDQAFGGKWFLASGNFLALSVDFSYLSCGESDRLAMMDAGAEWAVPVA
;
A
#
# COMPACT_ATOMS: atom_id res chain seq x y z
N MET A 1 27.31 14.22 9.12
CA MET A 1 25.97 14.75 9.41
C MET A 1 25.08 14.22 8.29
N GLU A 2 24.77 12.93 8.38
CA GLU A 2 23.85 12.28 7.44
C GLU A 2 22.49 12.92 7.69
N SER A 3 21.86 13.43 6.63
CA SER A 3 20.48 13.87 6.71
C SER A 3 19.66 12.67 7.17
N ASP A 4 18.92 12.82 8.26
CA ASP A 4 17.79 11.96 8.57
C ASP A 4 16.87 11.98 7.34
N LEU A 5 17.07 11.03 6.43
CA LEU A 5 16.14 10.82 5.32
C LEU A 5 14.88 10.30 5.99
N GLU A 6 13.95 11.21 6.26
CA GLU A 6 12.62 10.85 6.75
C GLU A 6 12.06 9.78 5.82
N THR A 7 11.90 8.57 6.34
CA THR A 7 11.27 7.48 5.60
C THR A 7 9.88 7.92 5.17
N GLU A 8 9.53 7.70 3.91
CA GLU A 8 8.20 8.00 3.41
C GLU A 8 7.38 6.72 3.37
N TRP A 9 6.14 6.81 3.86
CA TRP A 9 5.19 5.72 3.90
C TRP A 9 4.03 6.05 2.98
N LEU A 10 3.73 5.15 2.05
CA LEU A 10 2.51 5.19 1.28
C LEU A 10 1.44 4.41 2.05
N ILE A 11 0.35 5.07 2.37
CA ILE A 11 -0.82 4.48 3.02
C ILE A 11 -1.90 4.25 1.97
N MET A 12 -2.31 3.00 1.82
CA MET A 12 -3.44 2.59 0.99
C MET A 12 -4.66 2.36 1.88
N LEU A 13 -5.72 3.15 1.69
CA LEU A 13 -7.00 2.97 2.38
C LEU A 13 -7.98 2.26 1.46
N PHE A 14 -8.52 1.14 1.94
CA PHE A 14 -9.43 0.31 1.18
C PHE A 14 -10.87 0.72 1.42
N ASP A 15 -11.50 1.27 0.38
CA ASP A 15 -12.88 1.75 0.33
C ASP A 15 -13.47 1.46 -1.06
N ASP A 16 -14.66 1.95 -1.40
CA ASP A 16 -15.26 1.80 -2.75
C ASP A 16 -14.30 2.23 -3.88
N LYS A 17 -13.43 3.20 -3.57
CA LYS A 17 -12.26 3.56 -4.37
C LYS A 17 -11.01 3.47 -3.51
N LEU A 18 -9.87 3.17 -4.14
CA LEU A 18 -8.59 3.24 -3.47
C LEU A 18 -8.28 4.70 -3.12
N ARG A 19 -7.99 4.95 -1.85
CA ARG A 19 -7.46 6.24 -1.40
C ARG A 19 -6.02 6.09 -0.96
N LEU A 20 -5.20 7.08 -1.27
CA LEU A 20 -3.77 7.10 -0.94
C LEU A 20 -3.46 8.26 0.00
N ALA A 21 -2.51 8.06 0.91
CA ALA A 21 -1.96 9.12 1.74
C ALA A 21 -0.45 8.92 1.91
N TRP A 22 0.27 10.01 2.18
CA TRP A 22 1.69 9.98 2.52
C TRP A 22 1.91 10.37 3.98
N ILE A 23 2.77 9.62 4.64
CA ILE A 23 3.28 9.93 5.97
C ILE A 23 4.82 9.96 5.90
N ARG A 24 5.44 10.92 6.58
CA ARG A 24 6.90 11.02 6.69
C ARG A 24 7.37 10.68 8.10
N GLY A 25 8.55 10.10 8.20
CA GLY A 25 9.22 9.78 9.45
C GLY A 25 9.09 8.30 9.83
N GLU A 26 8.94 8.04 11.12
CA GLU A 26 8.89 6.68 11.66
C GLU A 26 7.67 5.90 11.17
N SER A 27 7.79 4.57 11.16
CA SER A 27 6.69 3.67 10.80
C SER A 27 5.47 3.94 11.68
N PRO A 28 4.30 4.28 11.10
CA PRO A 28 3.14 4.64 11.89
C PRO A 28 2.66 3.42 12.70
N VAL A 29 2.33 3.66 13.96
CA VAL A 29 1.61 2.68 14.82
C VAL A 29 0.11 2.98 14.87
N ALA A 30 -0.26 4.24 14.59
CA ALA A 30 -1.64 4.70 14.41
C ALA A 30 -1.65 6.02 13.63
N PHE A 31 -2.77 6.34 12.98
CA PHE A 31 -3.00 7.62 12.31
C PHE A 31 -4.50 7.92 12.18
N THR A 32 -4.86 9.18 11.91
CA THR A 32 -6.26 9.58 11.69
C THR A 32 -6.46 10.09 10.27
N ILE A 33 -7.45 9.55 9.56
CA ILE A 33 -7.86 10.00 8.22
C ILE A 33 -9.40 10.05 8.18
N SER A 34 -9.97 11.16 7.70
CA SER A 34 -11.43 11.34 7.59
C SER A 34 -12.19 11.02 8.89
N GLU A 35 -11.71 11.55 10.03
CA GLU A 35 -12.26 11.31 11.37
C GLU A 35 -12.18 9.85 11.88
N ARG A 36 -11.56 8.95 11.11
CA ARG A 36 -11.35 7.55 11.50
C ARG A 36 -9.93 7.37 11.99
N ARG A 37 -9.80 6.80 13.19
CA ARG A 37 -8.51 6.39 13.76
C ARG A 37 -8.19 4.97 13.31
N TYR A 38 -7.09 4.82 12.58
CA TYR A 38 -6.52 3.55 12.15
C TYR A 38 -5.43 3.15 13.13
N GLU A 39 -5.50 1.91 13.63
CA GLU A 39 -4.53 1.35 14.58
C GLU A 39 -3.93 0.07 13.99
N GLU A 40 -2.63 -0.12 14.22
CA GLU A 40 -1.91 -1.30 13.74
C GLU A 40 -2.57 -2.59 14.28
N SER A 41 -2.88 -3.53 13.38
CA SER A 41 -3.72 -4.70 13.68
C SER A 41 -2.94 -5.95 14.15
N GLY A 42 -1.61 -5.89 14.24
CA GLY A 42 -0.81 -7.06 14.59
C GLY A 42 0.68 -6.81 14.82
N HIS A 43 1.04 -6.70 16.10
CA HIS A 43 2.30 -7.15 16.73
C HIS A 43 3.66 -6.62 16.24
N GLY A 44 3.80 -5.41 15.70
CA GLY A 44 5.11 -4.73 15.62
C GLY A 44 6.17 -5.38 14.72
N ASP A 45 5.87 -6.56 14.17
CA ASP A 45 6.70 -7.35 13.29
C ASP A 45 6.15 -7.25 11.87
N LEU A 46 7.05 -7.43 10.90
CA LEU A 46 6.76 -7.37 9.48
C LEU A 46 5.52 -8.20 9.10
N THR A 47 4.44 -7.51 8.74
CA THR A 47 3.15 -8.18 8.51
C THR A 47 2.92 -8.53 7.04
N THR A 48 3.77 -8.04 6.14
CA THR A 48 3.59 -8.10 4.68
C THR A 48 4.90 -7.88 3.95
N PHE A 49 5.10 -8.68 2.88
CA PHE A 49 6.06 -8.38 1.82
C PHE A 49 5.31 -7.76 0.65
N TYR A 50 5.98 -6.90 -0.09
CA TYR A 50 5.38 -6.28 -1.25
C TYR A 50 6.38 -6.16 -2.40
N ASP A 51 5.84 -6.06 -3.61
CA ASP A 51 6.60 -5.92 -4.83
C ASP A 51 5.90 -4.90 -5.73
N ARG A 52 6.69 -4.20 -6.54
CA ARG A 52 6.19 -3.17 -7.43
C ARG A 52 5.60 -3.82 -8.68
N LEU A 53 4.45 -3.30 -9.12
CA LEU A 53 3.85 -3.63 -10.40
C LEU A 53 4.05 -2.46 -11.36
N GLU A 54 4.66 -2.74 -12.50
CA GLU A 54 5.00 -1.72 -13.50
C GLU A 54 4.11 -1.80 -14.73
N ASP A 55 3.78 -0.62 -15.28
CA ASP A 55 3.21 -0.54 -16.61
C ASP A 55 4.27 -0.80 -17.70
N ARG A 56 3.82 -0.87 -18.96
CA ARG A 56 4.70 -1.05 -20.13
C ARG A 56 5.78 0.03 -20.31
N PHE A 57 5.73 1.13 -19.55
CA PHE A 57 6.70 2.21 -19.58
C PHE A 57 7.64 2.17 -18.37
N GLY A 58 7.58 1.13 -17.53
CA GLY A 58 8.39 0.96 -16.33
C GLY A 58 7.93 1.85 -15.17
N ARG A 59 6.70 2.37 -15.19
CA ARG A 59 6.17 3.24 -14.13
C ARG A 59 5.35 2.42 -13.16
N ILE A 60 5.39 2.78 -11.88
CA ILE A 60 4.54 2.11 -10.89
C ILE A 60 3.06 2.29 -11.25
N ALA A 61 2.35 1.17 -11.32
CA ALA A 61 0.92 1.09 -11.61
C ALA A 61 0.14 0.38 -10.50
N GLY A 62 0.84 -0.31 -9.60
CA GLY A 62 0.27 -0.97 -8.44
C GLY A 62 1.34 -1.62 -7.57
N ILE A 63 0.87 -2.36 -6.59
CA ILE A 63 1.71 -3.10 -5.64
C ILE A 63 1.14 -4.51 -5.48
N ARG A 64 1.99 -5.51 -5.58
CA ARG A 64 1.67 -6.88 -5.16
C ARG A 64 1.96 -7.02 -3.67
N VAL A 65 1.04 -7.62 -2.95
CA VAL A 65 1.06 -7.75 -1.50
C VAL A 65 0.96 -9.21 -1.11
N HIS A 66 1.93 -9.69 -0.34
CA HIS A 66 1.96 -11.02 0.24
C HIS A 66 1.80 -10.92 1.75
N PRO A 67 0.80 -11.60 2.35
CA PRO A 67 0.58 -11.52 3.79
C PRO A 67 1.59 -12.41 4.52
N VAL A 68 1.98 -12.01 5.73
CA VAL A 68 2.84 -12.83 6.60
C VAL A 68 2.04 -13.33 7.80
N GLY A 69 2.12 -14.64 8.05
CA GLY A 69 1.51 -15.27 9.22
C GLY A 69 -0.01 -15.14 9.23
N LYS A 70 -0.56 -14.51 10.27
CA LYS A 70 -2.01 -14.45 10.51
C LYS A 70 -2.75 -13.39 9.69
N THR A 71 -2.04 -12.54 8.94
CA THR A 71 -2.65 -11.43 8.16
C THR A 71 -3.31 -11.88 6.85
N ALA A 72 -3.22 -13.15 6.47
CA ALA A 72 -3.92 -13.70 5.30
C ALA A 72 -5.45 -13.52 5.36
N GLY A 73 -6.02 -13.35 6.57
CA GLY A 73 -7.42 -13.00 6.75
C GLY A 73 -7.80 -11.63 6.13
N PHE A 74 -6.89 -10.66 6.14
CA PHE A 74 -7.14 -9.32 5.57
C PHE A 74 -7.25 -9.36 4.05
N LEU A 75 -6.46 -10.20 3.38
CA LEU A 75 -6.51 -10.33 1.93
C LEU A 75 -7.89 -10.74 1.43
N ARG A 76 -8.55 -11.68 2.13
CA ARG A 76 -9.91 -12.12 1.78
C ARG A 76 -10.92 -10.98 1.82
N ASN A 77 -10.75 -10.02 2.72
CA ASN A 77 -11.66 -8.89 2.85
C ASN A 77 -11.46 -7.83 1.77
N ILE A 78 -10.24 -7.69 1.23
CA ILE A 78 -9.96 -6.69 0.19
C ILE A 78 -10.11 -7.21 -1.24
N SER A 79 -10.14 -8.54 -1.45
CA SER A 79 -10.34 -9.14 -2.77
C SER A 79 -11.70 -8.80 -3.41
N THR A 80 -12.60 -8.11 -2.72
CA THR A 80 -13.89 -7.66 -3.26
C THR A 80 -13.83 -6.30 -3.94
N PHE A 81 -12.75 -5.53 -3.76
CA PHE A 81 -12.63 -4.19 -4.33
C PHE A 81 -12.24 -4.25 -5.81
N PRO A 82 -12.75 -3.33 -6.66
CA PRO A 82 -12.54 -3.38 -8.11
C PRO A 82 -11.09 -3.12 -8.54
N TYR A 83 -10.26 -2.55 -7.66
CA TYR A 83 -8.84 -2.28 -7.87
C TYR A 83 -7.93 -3.33 -7.20
N VAL A 84 -8.51 -4.45 -6.73
CA VAL A 84 -7.76 -5.57 -6.15
C VAL A 84 -8.04 -6.82 -6.97
N SER A 85 -6.99 -7.52 -7.38
CA SER A 85 -7.10 -8.84 -8.00
C SER A 85 -6.25 -9.86 -7.23
N ARG A 86 -6.54 -11.15 -7.42
CA ARG A 86 -5.60 -12.18 -6.98
C ARG A 86 -4.39 -12.18 -7.88
N SER A 87 -3.21 -12.25 -7.26
CA SER A 87 -1.97 -12.40 -8.01
C SER A 87 -1.95 -13.72 -8.79
N LEU A 88 -1.15 -13.76 -9.86
CA LEU A 88 -1.01 -14.94 -10.72
C LEU A 88 -0.43 -16.17 -10.01
N ASP A 89 0.26 -15.96 -8.89
CA ASP A 89 0.81 -17.04 -8.05
C ASP A 89 -0.19 -17.55 -6.99
N ASP A 90 -1.39 -16.96 -6.90
CA ASP A 90 -2.49 -17.30 -5.99
C ASP A 90 -2.14 -17.23 -4.48
N VAL A 91 -1.02 -16.57 -4.13
CA VAL A 91 -0.54 -16.40 -2.74
C VAL A 91 -0.65 -14.94 -2.28
N GLY A 92 -0.69 -13.98 -3.19
CA GLY A 92 -0.81 -12.56 -2.92
C GLY A 92 -2.07 -11.92 -3.52
N VAL A 93 -2.14 -10.60 -3.41
CA VAL A 93 -3.08 -9.77 -4.14
C VAL A 93 -2.36 -8.64 -4.84
N ASP A 94 -2.83 -8.28 -6.02
CA ASP A 94 -2.37 -7.12 -6.76
C ASP A 94 -3.33 -5.96 -6.45
N ILE A 95 -2.78 -4.85 -5.96
CA ILE A 95 -3.51 -3.62 -5.68
C ILE A 95 -3.12 -2.62 -6.74
N TYR A 96 -4.06 -2.27 -7.61
CA TYR A 96 -3.82 -1.32 -8.70
C TYR A 96 -4.17 0.09 -8.28
N PHE A 97 -3.33 1.06 -8.66
CA PHE A 97 -3.63 2.46 -8.41
C PHE A 97 -4.71 3.02 -9.36
N ARG A 98 -4.93 2.35 -10.49
CA ARG A 98 -6.03 2.56 -11.44
C ARG A 98 -6.93 1.33 -11.47
N SER A 99 -8.23 1.52 -11.69
CA SER A 99 -9.21 0.42 -11.80
C SER A 99 -9.02 -0.52 -13.01
N GLU A 100 -7.99 -0.31 -13.84
CA GLU A 100 -7.73 -1.13 -15.01
C GLU A 100 -6.47 -1.97 -14.82
N ALA A 101 -6.67 -3.30 -14.70
CA ALA A 101 -5.60 -4.28 -14.77
C ALA A 101 -5.10 -4.40 -16.22
N ASN A 102 -4.30 -3.43 -16.65
CA ASN A 102 -3.53 -3.56 -17.89
C ASN A 102 -2.36 -4.52 -17.65
N HIS A 103 -1.75 -5.08 -18.70
CA HIS A 103 -0.60 -5.99 -18.57
C HIS A 103 0.51 -5.34 -17.72
N LEU A 104 0.64 -5.78 -16.48
CA LEU A 104 1.67 -5.32 -15.56
C LEU A 104 2.73 -6.39 -15.37
N GLU A 105 3.99 -5.96 -15.28
CA GLU A 105 5.11 -6.82 -14.93
C GLU A 105 5.49 -6.60 -13.47
N CYS A 106 5.87 -7.70 -12.80
CA CYS A 106 6.29 -7.71 -11.40
C CYS A 106 7.81 -7.58 -11.37
N THR A 107 8.37 -6.67 -10.57
CA THR A 107 9.82 -6.45 -10.56
C THR A 107 10.60 -7.59 -9.91
N HIS A 108 9.95 -8.41 -9.08
CA HIS A 108 10.56 -9.46 -8.25
C HIS A 108 11.53 -8.93 -7.18
N ASP A 109 11.52 -7.62 -6.96
CA ASP A 109 12.32 -6.92 -5.95
C ASP A 109 11.53 -6.83 -4.64
N GLN A 110 11.53 -7.95 -3.91
CA GLN A 110 10.78 -8.08 -2.67
C GLN A 110 11.21 -7.06 -1.63
N ALA A 111 10.27 -6.21 -1.25
CA ALA A 111 10.41 -5.22 -0.19
C ALA A 111 9.72 -5.68 1.10
N PHE A 112 10.30 -5.23 2.21
CA PHE A 112 9.96 -5.61 3.56
C PHE A 112 9.40 -4.37 4.29
N GLY A 113 8.44 -4.55 5.20
CA GLY A 113 7.99 -3.48 6.11
C GLY A 113 6.53 -3.05 6.00
N GLY A 114 5.68 -3.81 5.30
CA GLY A 114 4.26 -3.46 5.21
C GLY A 114 3.51 -3.71 6.52
N LYS A 115 2.59 -2.81 6.90
CA LYS A 115 1.74 -2.92 8.10
C LYS A 115 0.26 -2.78 7.78
N TRP A 116 -0.56 -3.65 8.36
CA TRP A 116 -2.02 -3.58 8.28
C TRP A 116 -2.61 -2.80 9.44
N PHE A 117 -3.57 -1.93 9.14
CA PHE A 117 -4.29 -1.11 10.12
C PHE A 117 -5.80 -1.33 10.03
N LEU A 118 -6.46 -1.28 11.18
CA LEU A 118 -7.91 -1.36 11.30
C LEU A 118 -8.46 -0.09 11.94
N ALA A 119 -9.63 0.35 11.47
CA ALA A 119 -10.43 1.40 12.10
C ALA A 119 -11.85 0.87 12.42
N SER A 120 -12.60 1.64 13.20
CA SER A 120 -13.99 1.32 13.57
C SER A 120 -14.85 1.08 12.33
N GLY A 121 -15.71 0.05 12.35
CA GLY A 121 -16.52 -0.32 11.17
C GLY A 121 -15.79 -1.20 10.15
N ASN A 122 -14.67 -1.84 10.53
CA ASN A 122 -13.87 -2.74 9.70
C ASN A 122 -13.21 -2.08 8.48
N PHE A 123 -12.97 -0.77 8.53
CA PHE A 123 -12.13 -0.14 7.51
C PHE A 123 -10.69 -0.59 7.67
N LEU A 124 -10.04 -0.86 6.53
CA LEU A 124 -8.70 -1.39 6.47
C LEU A 124 -7.77 -0.39 5.80
N ALA A 125 -6.53 -0.37 6.24
CA ALA A 125 -5.45 0.29 5.52
C ALA A 125 -4.17 -0.55 5.54
N LEU A 126 -3.29 -0.30 4.58
CA LEU A 126 -1.96 -0.90 4.48
C LEU A 126 -0.94 0.23 4.32
N SER A 127 0.10 0.24 5.14
CA SER A 127 1.29 1.06 4.88
C SER A 127 2.33 0.22 4.16
N VAL A 128 3.04 0.84 3.21
CA VAL A 128 4.27 0.31 2.63
C VAL A 128 5.35 1.39 2.72
N ASP A 129 6.60 0.95 2.91
CA ASP A 129 7.74 1.86 2.96
C ASP A 129 8.14 2.20 1.51
N PHE A 130 7.99 3.47 1.17
CA PHE A 130 8.20 3.98 -0.17
C PHE A 130 9.67 3.95 -0.59
N SER A 131 10.60 3.96 0.37
CA SER A 131 12.03 3.89 0.08
C SER A 131 12.44 2.53 -0.50
N TYR A 132 11.76 1.45 -0.11
CA TYR A 132 12.02 0.11 -0.63
C TYR A 132 11.38 -0.16 -1.99
N LEU A 133 10.40 0.64 -2.43
CA LEU A 133 9.82 0.52 -3.78
C LEU A 133 10.74 1.06 -4.89
N SER A 134 11.92 1.58 -4.52
CA SER A 134 12.86 2.26 -5.43
C SER A 134 12.17 3.34 -6.28
N CYS A 135 11.11 3.95 -5.74
CA CYS A 135 10.29 4.88 -6.49
C CYS A 135 10.98 6.24 -6.65
N GLY A 136 11.07 6.68 -7.90
CA GLY A 136 11.54 8.01 -8.25
C GLY A 136 10.43 9.06 -8.24
N GLU A 137 10.80 10.30 -8.59
CA GLU A 137 9.83 11.38 -8.79
C GLU A 137 8.77 11.04 -9.85
N SER A 138 9.16 10.34 -10.92
CA SER A 138 8.25 9.87 -11.96
C SER A 138 7.17 8.93 -11.44
N ASP A 139 7.49 8.12 -10.44
CA ASP A 139 6.56 7.17 -9.83
C ASP A 139 5.59 7.88 -8.89
N ARG A 140 6.08 8.87 -8.14
CA ARG A 140 5.20 9.76 -7.35
C ARG A 140 4.17 10.43 -8.25
N LEU A 141 4.61 10.99 -9.38
CA LEU A 141 3.72 11.62 -10.36
C LEU A 141 2.73 10.61 -10.97
N ALA A 142 3.18 9.39 -11.29
CA ALA A 142 2.32 8.34 -11.83
C ALA A 142 1.20 7.95 -10.84
N MET A 143 1.52 7.82 -9.54
CA MET A 143 0.51 7.56 -8.51
C MET A 143 -0.44 8.74 -8.31
N MET A 144 0.07 9.97 -8.33
CA MET A 144 -0.78 11.16 -8.23
C MET A 144 -1.78 11.24 -9.39
N ASP A 145 -1.36 10.85 -10.59
CA ASP A 145 -2.20 10.78 -11.79
C ASP A 145 -3.07 9.50 -11.82
N ALA A 146 -2.90 8.55 -10.90
CA ALA A 146 -3.54 7.24 -10.98
C ALA A 146 -5.06 7.25 -10.75
N GLY A 147 -5.67 8.39 -10.49
CA GLY A 147 -7.11 8.50 -10.23
C GLY A 147 -7.53 7.95 -8.87
N ALA A 148 -6.59 7.53 -8.03
CA ALA A 148 -6.81 7.32 -6.60
C ALA A 148 -7.10 8.67 -5.91
N GLU A 149 -7.94 8.64 -4.88
CA GLU A 149 -8.24 9.86 -4.11
C GLU A 149 -7.19 10.08 -3.03
N TRP A 150 -6.70 11.31 -2.89
CA TRP A 150 -5.67 11.65 -1.91
C TRP A 150 -6.30 12.05 -0.58
N ALA A 151 -5.93 11.34 0.49
CA ALA A 151 -6.32 11.64 1.85
C ALA A 151 -5.19 12.39 2.58
N VAL A 152 -5.58 13.31 3.45
CA VAL A 152 -4.65 14.05 4.32
C VAL A 152 -4.69 13.42 5.71
N PRO A 153 -3.59 12.82 6.19
CA PRO A 153 -3.51 12.36 7.57
C PRO A 153 -3.49 13.56 8.51
N VAL A 154 -4.24 13.44 9.61
CA VAL A 154 -4.23 14.42 10.71
C VAL A 154 -3.48 13.77 11.87
N ALA A 155 -2.50 14.50 12.41
CA ALA A 155 -1.72 14.10 13.58
C ALA A 155 -2.59 14.03 14.84
#